data_AF-A0A933DQT8-F1
#
_entry.id   AF-A0A933DQT8-F1
#
_cell.length_a   1.000
_cell.length_b   1.000
_cell.length_c   1.000
_cell.angle_alpha   90.00
_cell.angle_beta   90.00
_cell.angle_gamma   90.00
#
_symmetry.space_group_name_H-M   'P 1'
#
loop_
_entity.id
_entity.type
_entity.pdbx_description
1 polymer ?
#
loop_
_entity_poly.entity_id
_entity_poly.type
_entity_poly.pdbx_seq_one_letter_code
_entity_poly.pdbx_strand_id
1 'polypeptide(L)'
;MAARRILYFTAEDHYLYRSQGSALELEAKFSGDDLGVSAFREHLRGQRRALYSVLADLAGEDFHEELIPYLRGSDRAAVIQRRLAQRYRDTRLAAALSLGQAASGERRNE
;
A
#
# COMPACT_ATOMS: atom_id res chain seq x y z
N MET A 1 -7.97 -23.06 4.93
CA MET A 1 -7.75 -21.75 4.29
C MET A 1 -6.30 -21.65 3.84
N ALA A 2 -6.01 -21.00 2.72
CA ALA A 2 -4.61 -20.78 2.30
C ALA A 2 -3.91 -19.86 3.33
N ALA A 3 -2.65 -20.17 3.66
CA ALA A 3 -1.86 -19.28 4.51
C ALA A 3 -1.72 -17.92 3.82
N ARG A 4 -2.00 -16.83 4.54
CA ARG A 4 -1.88 -15.47 4.02
C ARG A 4 -0.59 -14.85 4.52
N ARG A 5 0.17 -14.28 3.61
CA ARG A 5 1.47 -13.66 3.90
C ARG A 5 1.53 -12.27 3.31
N ILE A 6 2.25 -11.39 3.97
CA ILE A 6 2.52 -10.03 3.53
C ILE A 6 4.02 -9.91 3.30
N LEU A 7 4.38 -9.52 2.09
CA LEU A 7 5.73 -9.13 1.71
C LEU A 7 5.82 -7.62 1.84
N TYR A 8 6.66 -7.14 2.73
CA TYR A 8 6.91 -5.72 2.90
C TYR A 8 8.30 -5.38 2.37
N PHE A 9 8.36 -4.65 1.27
CA PHE A 9 9.59 -4.18 0.64
C PHE A 9 9.85 -2.73 1.07
N THR A 10 11.01 -2.47 1.65
CA THR A 10 11.54 -1.11 1.82
C THR A 10 12.74 -0.91 0.89
N ALA A 11 13.32 0.29 0.91
CA ALA A 11 14.53 0.59 0.16
C ALA A 11 15.74 -0.28 0.58
N GLU A 12 15.81 -0.69 1.85
CA GLU A 12 16.98 -1.40 2.39
C GLU A 12 16.73 -2.88 2.68
N ASP A 13 15.50 -3.22 3.07
CA ASP A 13 15.18 -4.52 3.64
C ASP A 13 13.83 -5.05 3.12
N HIS A 14 13.68 -6.37 3.16
CA HIS A 14 12.46 -7.05 2.75
C HIS A 14 12.00 -7.97 3.86
N TYR A 15 10.74 -7.84 4.24
CA TYR A 15 10.16 -8.57 5.38
C TYR A 15 9.04 -9.47 4.88
N LEU A 16 9.01 -10.68 5.43
CA LEU A 16 7.90 -11.61 5.22
C LEU A 16 7.12 -11.74 6.53
N TYR A 17 5.86 -11.34 6.51
CA TYR A 17 4.93 -11.53 7.60
C TYR A 17 3.94 -12.65 7.30
N ARG A 18 3.63 -13.45 8.30
CA ARG A 18 2.50 -14.37 8.28
C ARG A 18 1.30 -13.69 8.93
N SER A 19 0.17 -13.69 8.24
CA SER A 19 -1.09 -13.17 8.76
C SER A 19 -1.86 -14.29 9.45
N GLN A 20 -2.12 -14.12 10.74
CA GLN A 20 -2.91 -15.04 11.55
C GLN A 20 -3.97 -14.24 12.32
N GLY A 21 -5.22 -14.27 11.83
CA GLY A 21 -6.29 -13.44 12.38
C GLY A 21 -5.98 -11.95 12.19
N SER A 22 -6.01 -11.18 13.27
CA SER A 22 -5.66 -9.74 13.29
C SER A 22 -4.18 -9.48 13.55
N ALA A 23 -3.35 -10.52 13.70
CA ALA A 23 -1.93 -10.38 14.00
C ALA A 23 -1.06 -10.62 12.75
N LEU A 24 0.07 -9.91 12.73
CA LEU A 24 1.17 -10.11 11.79
C LEU A 24 2.40 -10.57 12.56
N GLU A 25 2.92 -11.75 12.19
CA GLU A 25 4.13 -12.29 12.79
C GLU A 25 5.25 -12.27 11.75
N LEU A 26 6.42 -11.75 12.14
CA LEU A 26 7.60 -11.73 11.27
C LEU A 26 8.11 -13.17 11.08
N GLU A 27 8.07 -13.66 9.86
CA GLU A 27 8.54 -15.00 9.47
C GLU A 27 10.01 -14.97 9.03
N ALA A 28 10.40 -13.94 8.26
CA ALA A 28 11.75 -13.79 7.76
C ALA A 28 12.08 -12.33 7.41
N LYS A 29 13.37 -11.98 7.45
CA LYS A 29 13.93 -10.72 6.97
C LYS A 29 15.04 -11.04 5.95
N PHE A 30 15.05 -10.30 4.86
CA PHE A 30 16.06 -10.38 3.81
C PHE A 30 16.64 -8.98 3.58
N SER A 31 17.92 -8.90 3.26
CA SER A 31 18.56 -7.67 2.79
C SER A 31 18.05 -7.28 1.40
N GLY A 32 18.14 -6.00 1.05
CA GLY A 32 17.83 -5.48 -0.29
C GLY A 32 18.92 -5.70 -1.34
N ASP A 33 20.01 -6.40 -0.99
CA ASP A 33 21.09 -6.75 -1.90
C ASP A 33 20.82 -8.06 -2.66
N ASP A 34 21.67 -8.38 -3.65
CA ASP A 34 21.54 -9.58 -4.48
C ASP A 34 21.53 -10.89 -3.67
N LEU A 35 22.22 -10.91 -2.52
CA LEU A 35 22.25 -12.04 -1.60
C LEU A 35 20.88 -12.22 -0.92
N GLY A 36 20.29 -11.13 -0.43
CA GLY A 36 18.97 -11.15 0.18
C GLY A 36 17.86 -11.51 -0.82
N VAL A 37 17.95 -11.03 -2.06
CA VAL A 37 17.03 -11.43 -3.16
C VAL A 37 17.16 -12.92 -3.46
N SER A 38 18.38 -13.47 -3.45
CA SER A 38 18.61 -14.90 -3.66
C SER A 38 18.04 -15.74 -2.51
N ALA A 39 18.30 -15.34 -1.26
CA ALA A 39 17.74 -15.99 -0.08
C ALA A 39 16.20 -15.97 -0.07
N PHE A 40 15.61 -14.84 -0.48
CA PHE A 40 14.16 -14.70 -0.62
C PHE A 40 13.58 -15.67 -1.66
N ARG A 41 14.23 -15.80 -2.82
CA ARG A 41 13.81 -16.72 -3.88
C ARG A 41 13.82 -18.17 -3.39
N GLU A 42 14.86 -18.59 -2.68
CA GLU A 42 14.93 -19.93 -2.10
C GLU A 42 13.83 -20.15 -1.05
N HIS A 43 13.57 -19.15 -0.19
CA HIS A 43 12.50 -19.23 0.82
C HIS A 43 11.12 -19.47 0.20
N LEU A 44 10.81 -18.79 -0.92
CA LEU A 44 9.53 -18.94 -1.61
C LEU A 44 9.34 -20.31 -2.28
N ARG A 45 10.42 -20.98 -2.73
CA ARG A 45 10.33 -22.27 -3.43
C ARG A 45 9.65 -23.35 -2.58
N GLY A 46 9.77 -23.28 -1.25
CA GLY A 46 9.14 -24.21 -0.33
C GLY A 46 7.64 -23.99 -0.09
N GLN A 47 7.04 -22.90 -0.59
CA GLN A 47 5.74 -22.41 -0.07
C GLN A 47 4.63 -22.30 -1.14
N ARG A 48 4.37 -23.38 -1.88
CA ARG A 48 3.57 -23.37 -3.13
C ARG A 48 2.04 -23.24 -2.99
N ARG A 49 1.50 -22.86 -1.82
CA ARG A 49 0.03 -22.77 -1.57
C ARG A 49 -0.38 -21.61 -0.63
N ALA A 50 0.36 -20.50 -0.67
CA ALA A 50 0.06 -19.32 0.12
C ALA A 50 -0.40 -18.14 -0.74
N LEU A 51 -1.24 -17.28 -0.16
CA LEU A 51 -1.63 -16.00 -0.75
C LEU A 51 -0.62 -14.94 -0.29
N TYR A 52 0.05 -14.30 -1.23
CA TYR A 52 1.00 -13.23 -0.96
C TYR A 52 0.37 -11.88 -1.30
N SER A 53 0.42 -10.94 -0.35
CA SER A 53 0.14 -9.52 -0.58
C SER A 53 1.47 -8.78 -0.54
N VAL A 54 1.71 -7.89 -1.51
CA VAL A 54 2.93 -7.08 -1.56
C VAL A 54 2.57 -5.67 -1.09
N LEU A 55 3.31 -5.19 -0.10
CA LEU A 55 3.38 -3.80 0.32
C LEU A 55 4.79 -3.30 -0.02
N ALA A 56 4.89 -2.26 -0.83
CA ALA A 56 6.16 -1.70 -1.23
C ALA A 56 6.22 -0.24 -0.76
N ASP A 57 7.27 0.09 -0.01
CA ASP A 57 7.66 1.42 0.40
C ASP A 57 8.82 1.83 -0.51
N LEU A 58 8.49 2.56 -1.58
CA LEU A 58 9.40 2.87 -2.68
C LEU A 58 9.84 4.33 -2.60
N ALA A 59 11.13 4.56 -2.81
CA ALA A 59 11.65 5.91 -3.00
C ALA A 59 11.00 6.55 -4.24
N GLY A 60 10.35 7.70 -4.05
CA GLY A 60 9.63 8.42 -5.10
C GLY A 60 8.11 8.25 -5.08
N GLU A 61 7.55 7.51 -4.10
CA GLU A 61 6.13 7.67 -3.79
C GLU A 61 5.83 9.09 -3.30
N ASP A 62 4.73 9.65 -3.79
CA ASP A 62 4.32 11.02 -3.54
C ASP A 62 2.91 11.02 -2.94
N PHE A 63 2.74 11.74 -1.83
CA PHE A 63 1.52 11.73 -1.03
C PHE A 63 0.95 13.14 -0.93
N HIS A 64 -0.36 13.27 -1.18
CA HIS A 64 -1.07 14.54 -1.04
C HIS A 64 -2.31 14.37 -0.19
N GLU A 65 -2.36 15.14 0.88
CA GLU A 65 -3.57 15.32 1.66
C GLU A 65 -4.41 16.44 1.04
N GLU A 66 -5.67 16.13 0.74
CA GLU A 66 -6.62 17.11 0.19
C GLU A 66 -7.99 16.94 0.85
N LEU A 67 -8.63 18.06 1.15
CA LEU A 67 -10.02 18.08 1.57
C LEU A 67 -10.94 18.17 0.34
N ILE A 68 -11.86 17.22 0.20
CA ILE A 68 -12.94 17.28 -0.78
C ILE A 68 -14.27 17.62 -0.09
N PRO A 69 -15.23 18.24 -0.82
CA PRO A 69 -16.58 18.45 -0.29
C PRO A 69 -17.21 17.14 0.20
N TYR A 70 -18.17 17.26 1.11
CA TYR A 70 -18.90 16.11 1.61
C TYR A 70 -19.80 15.52 0.51
N LEU A 71 -19.29 14.50 -0.17
CA LEU A 71 -19.94 13.79 -1.26
C LEU A 71 -20.12 12.32 -0.90
N ARG A 72 -21.09 11.66 -1.54
CA ARG A 72 -21.35 10.23 -1.36
C ARG A 72 -21.42 9.52 -2.71
N GLY A 73 -21.26 8.20 -2.69
CA GLY A 73 -21.47 7.35 -3.86
C GLY A 73 -20.64 7.77 -5.08
N SER A 74 -21.30 7.83 -6.23
CA SER A 74 -20.70 8.14 -7.53
C SER A 74 -20.03 9.51 -7.56
N ASP A 75 -20.63 10.53 -6.94
CA ASP A 75 -20.12 11.90 -6.99
C ASP A 75 -18.77 12.01 -6.26
N ARG A 76 -18.67 11.33 -5.10
CA ARG A 76 -17.40 11.23 -4.37
C ARG A 76 -16.35 10.52 -5.19
N ALA A 77 -16.71 9.40 -5.83
CA ALA A 77 -15.78 8.63 -6.65
C ALA A 77 -15.28 9.46 -7.84
N ALA A 78 -16.16 10.20 -8.52
CA ALA A 78 -15.81 11.06 -9.64
C ALA A 78 -14.83 12.16 -9.25
N VAL A 79 -15.04 12.83 -8.12
CA VAL A 79 -14.11 13.86 -7.61
C VAL A 79 -12.74 13.27 -7.31
N ILE A 80 -12.68 12.14 -6.60
CA ILE A 80 -11.42 11.46 -6.28
C ILE A 80 -10.67 11.06 -7.55
N GLN A 81 -11.36 10.40 -8.50
CA GLN A 81 -10.76 9.98 -9.75
C GLN A 81 -10.23 11.17 -10.56
N ARG A 82 -10.97 12.28 -10.60
CA ARG A 82 -10.51 13.51 -11.24
C ARG A 82 -9.25 14.06 -10.57
N ARG A 83 -9.18 14.07 -9.24
CA ARG A 83 -7.99 14.55 -8.51
C ARG A 83 -6.77 13.67 -8.77
N LEU A 84 -6.94 12.34 -8.70
CA LEU A 84 -5.88 11.39 -9.04
C LEU A 84 -5.38 11.62 -10.47
N ALA A 85 -6.28 11.71 -11.45
CA ALA A 85 -5.92 11.96 -12.85
C ALA A 85 -5.27 13.34 -13.07
N GLN A 86 -5.63 14.37 -12.30
CA GLN A 86 -5.00 15.68 -12.40
C GLN A 86 -3.57 15.68 -11.88
N ARG A 87 -3.32 14.99 -10.77
CA ARG A 87 -2.04 15.00 -10.05
C ARG A 87 -1.05 13.96 -10.57
N TYR A 88 -1.55 12.78 -10.94
CA TYR A 88 -0.75 11.61 -11.30
C TYR A 88 -1.09 11.12 -12.71
N ARG A 89 -0.93 11.99 -13.71
CA ARG A 89 -1.31 11.70 -15.11
C ARG A 89 -0.58 10.50 -15.70
N ASP A 90 0.68 10.32 -15.34
CA ASP A 90 1.58 9.34 -15.96
C ASP A 90 1.91 8.17 -15.03
N THR A 91 1.26 8.07 -13.85
CA THR A 91 1.49 6.94 -12.94
C THR A 91 0.44 5.86 -13.17
N ARG A 92 0.89 4.60 -13.23
CA ARG A 92 -0.02 3.44 -13.37
C ARG A 92 -0.67 3.04 -12.06
N LEU A 93 -0.08 3.47 -10.95
CA LEU A 93 -0.50 3.14 -9.59
C LEU A 93 -0.75 4.46 -8.86
N ALA A 94 -2.02 4.79 -8.67
CA ALA A 94 -2.47 5.92 -7.88
C ALA A 94 -3.70 5.50 -7.08
N ALA A 95 -3.73 5.85 -5.80
CA ALA A 95 -4.81 5.49 -4.88
C ALA A 95 -5.16 6.67 -3.99
N ALA A 96 -6.38 6.66 -3.47
CA ALA A 96 -6.84 7.62 -2.47
C ALA A 96 -7.33 6.87 -1.24
N LEU A 97 -6.86 7.30 -0.07
CA LEU A 97 -7.31 6.80 1.22
C LEU A 97 -8.13 7.87 1.94
N SER A 98 -9.26 7.48 2.54
CA SER A 98 -10.05 8.39 3.35
C SER A 98 -9.45 8.49 4.75
N LEU A 99 -9.01 9.69 5.15
CA LEU A 99 -8.56 9.97 6.52
C LEU A 99 -9.70 10.31 7.48
N GLY A 100 -10.94 10.40 6.98
CA GLY A 100 -12.14 10.71 7.76
C GLY A 100 -12.77 12.02 7.31
N GLN A 101 -13.59 12.61 8.18
CA GLN A 101 -14.15 13.94 7.96
C GLN A 101 -13.34 14.93 8.77
N ALA A 102 -12.98 16.07 8.16
CA ALA A 102 -12.40 17.17 8.90
C ALA A 102 -13.36 17.60 10.02
N ALA A 103 -12.80 17.88 11.21
CA ALA A 103 -13.58 18.48 12.28
C ALA A 103 -14.19 19.80 11.76
N SER A 104 -15.50 19.96 11.93
CA SER A 104 -16.28 21.07 11.39
C SER A 104 -15.65 22.42 11.73
N GLY A 105 -14.98 23.05 10.76
CA GLY A 105 -14.37 24.37 10.94
C GLY A 105 -13.78 24.97 9.68
N GLU A 106 -13.00 24.21 8.91
CA GLU A 106 -12.33 24.75 7.72
C GLU A 106 -13.07 24.38 6.44
N ARG A 107 -14.13 25.14 6.12
CA ARG A 107 -14.52 25.34 4.72
C ARG A 107 -13.45 26.23 4.09
N ARG A 108 -12.41 25.65 3.51
CA ARG A 108 -11.53 26.40 2.62
C ARG A 108 -12.26 26.60 1.29
N ASN A 109 -13.03 27.68 1.23
CA ASN A 109 -13.51 28.25 -0.02
C ASN A 109 -12.33 28.97 -0.68
N GLU A 110 -11.72 28.36 -1.68
CA GLU A 110 -11.04 29.07 -2.78
C GLU A 110 -11.40 28.41 -4.10
#